data_AF-A0A0L7LM20-F1
#
_entry.id   AF-A0A0L7LM20-F1
#
_cell.length_a   1.000
_cell.length_b   1.000
_cell.length_c   1.000
_cell.angle_alpha   90.00
_cell.angle_beta   90.00
_cell.angle_gamma   90.00
#
_symmetry.space_group_name_H-M   'P 1'
#
loop_
_entity.id
_entity.type
_entity.pdbx_description
1 polymer ?
#
loop_
_entity_poly.entity_id
_entity_poly.type
_entity_poly.pdbx_seq_one_letter_code
_entity_poly.pdbx_strand_id
1 'polypeptide(L)'
;MAKRISQSSVNWASLAERVPAEQKTNLAAFKIKSDSYLRRVLANPPEVPKINWAQYKNTIPVAGMVDNFQKQFEALTIPYPADTLTAKVDAQWAEIKKSIEAFVNESNASIATYQKQISETKALLPFDQMTMEDVRDSYPELALDPLNKPTFWPHTPDEQEGYVDPEKQAQSAH
;
A
#
# COMPACT_ATOMS: atom_id res chain seq x y z
N MET A 1 -29.23 18.14 -2.66
CA MET A 1 -28.21 18.26 -3.73
C MET A 1 -26.84 18.06 -3.11
N ALA A 2 -26.26 16.87 -3.22
CA ALA A 2 -24.88 16.62 -2.81
C ALA A 2 -23.96 17.52 -3.66
N LYS A 3 -23.04 18.27 -3.03
CA LYS A 3 -22.01 19.06 -3.72
C LYS A 3 -21.32 18.14 -4.74
N ARG A 4 -21.51 18.42 -6.05
CA ARG A 4 -21.17 17.49 -7.14
C ARG A 4 -19.71 17.01 -7.14
N ILE A 5 -18.79 17.81 -6.59
CA ILE A 5 -17.44 17.36 -6.25
C ILE A 5 -17.04 18.17 -5.01
N SER A 6 -16.84 17.52 -3.87
CA SER A 6 -15.99 18.09 -2.84
C SER A 6 -14.58 18.06 -3.44
N GLN A 7 -14.17 19.20 -4.00
CA GLN A 7 -12.82 19.56 -4.47
C GLN A 7 -11.80 18.49 -4.10
N SER A 8 -11.24 17.76 -5.09
CA SER A 8 -10.42 16.57 -4.87
C SER A 8 -9.31 16.84 -3.83
N SER A 9 -9.59 16.53 -2.57
CA SER A 9 -8.69 16.78 -1.43
C SER A 9 -7.60 15.71 -1.35
N VAL A 10 -7.37 14.99 -2.44
CA VAL A 10 -6.40 13.91 -2.51
C VAL A 10 -5.02 14.54 -2.71
N ASN A 11 -4.21 14.47 -1.67
CA ASN A 11 -2.80 14.86 -1.76
C ASN A 11 -2.02 13.75 -2.48
N TRP A 12 -1.89 13.89 -3.80
CA TRP A 12 -1.18 12.92 -4.63
C TRP A 12 0.32 12.85 -4.33
N ALA A 13 0.92 13.92 -3.81
CA ALA A 13 2.34 13.95 -3.47
C ALA A 13 2.64 13.06 -2.27
N SER A 14 1.86 13.18 -1.19
CA SER A 14 2.04 12.33 0.00
C SER A 14 1.74 10.85 -0.27
N LEU A 15 0.84 10.56 -1.22
CA LEU A 15 0.61 9.19 -1.66
C LEU A 15 1.79 8.63 -2.45
N ALA A 16 2.39 9.43 -3.35
CA ALA A 16 3.53 9.00 -4.15
C ALA A 16 4.80 8.72 -3.32
N GLU A 17 4.99 9.42 -2.20
CA GLU A 17 6.11 9.18 -1.27
C GLU A 17 6.02 7.83 -0.54
N ARG A 18 4.79 7.37 -0.24
CA ARG A 18 4.56 6.15 0.55
C ARG A 18 4.50 4.88 -0.30
N VAL A 19 4.44 5.02 -1.62
CA VAL A 19 4.24 3.90 -2.53
C VAL A 19 5.59 3.27 -2.92
N PRO A 20 5.74 1.93 -2.76
CA PRO A 20 6.92 1.21 -3.21
C PRO A 20 7.21 1.43 -4.70
N ALA A 21 8.47 1.36 -5.11
CA ALA A 21 8.90 1.62 -6.49
C ALA A 21 8.09 0.80 -7.52
N GLU A 22 7.86 -0.48 -7.24
CA GLU A 22 7.11 -1.42 -8.08
C GLU A 22 5.65 -1.00 -8.32
N GLN A 23 5.05 -0.25 -7.40
CA GLN A 23 3.64 0.12 -7.45
C GLN A 23 3.41 1.54 -8.00
N LYS A 24 4.48 2.30 -8.30
CA LYS A 24 4.38 3.67 -8.84
C LYS A 24 3.63 3.72 -10.17
N THR A 25 3.81 2.72 -11.03
CA THR A 25 3.10 2.61 -12.31
C THR A 25 1.59 2.47 -12.11
N ASN A 26 1.17 1.67 -11.12
CA ASN A 26 -0.24 1.48 -10.79
C ASN A 26 -0.87 2.76 -10.23
N LEU A 27 -0.14 3.48 -9.37
CA LEU A 27 -0.58 4.78 -8.86
C LEU A 27 -0.76 5.80 -9.99
N ALA A 28 0.20 5.87 -10.93
CA ALA A 28 0.11 6.77 -12.07
C ALA A 28 -1.12 6.46 -12.94
N ALA A 29 -1.38 5.18 -13.22
CA ALA A 29 -2.56 4.75 -13.96
C ALA A 29 -3.87 5.09 -13.22
N PHE A 30 -3.91 4.91 -11.89
CA PHE A 30 -5.07 5.27 -11.06
C PHE A 30 -5.33 6.78 -11.07
N LYS A 31 -4.28 7.60 -10.90
CA LYS A 31 -4.36 9.06 -10.97
C LYS A 31 -4.93 9.53 -12.30
N ILE A 32 -4.44 8.99 -13.43
CA ILE A 32 -4.93 9.34 -14.77
C ILE A 32 -6.43 9.06 -14.89
N LYS A 33 -6.90 7.90 -14.40
CA LYS A 33 -8.33 7.55 -14.42
C LYS A 33 -9.13 8.52 -13.56
N SER A 34 -8.70 8.79 -12.33
CA SER A 34 -9.34 9.73 -11.41
C SER A 34 -9.47 11.14 -12.04
N ASP A 35 -8.37 11.67 -12.57
CA ASP A 35 -8.34 13.00 -13.19
C ASP A 35 -9.21 13.06 -14.46
N SER A 36 -9.25 11.98 -15.26
CA SER A 36 -10.12 11.87 -16.43
C SER A 36 -11.60 11.94 -16.05
N TYR A 37 -12.03 11.22 -15.00
CA TYR A 37 -13.41 11.32 -14.50
C TYR A 37 -13.72 12.71 -13.96
N LEU A 38 -12.81 13.30 -13.18
CA LEU A 38 -12.98 14.64 -12.65
C LEU A 38 -13.16 15.67 -13.78
N ARG A 39 -12.33 15.62 -14.83
CA ARG A 39 -12.49 16.49 -16.02
C ARG A 39 -13.84 16.31 -16.70
N ARG A 40 -14.33 15.07 -16.85
CA ARG A 40 -15.64 14.79 -17.45
C ARG A 40 -16.79 15.33 -16.61
N VAL A 41 -16.69 15.26 -15.28
CA VAL A 41 -17.71 15.83 -14.39
C VAL A 41 -17.70 17.36 -14.44
N LEU A 42 -16.51 17.98 -14.49
CA LEU A 42 -16.38 19.44 -14.62
C LEU A 42 -16.83 19.98 -15.98
N ALA A 43 -16.64 19.22 -17.06
CA ALA A 43 -17.07 19.60 -18.40
C ALA A 43 -18.61 19.66 -18.55
N ASN A 44 -19.33 18.92 -17.71
CA ASN A 44 -20.79 18.86 -17.77
C ASN A 44 -21.44 19.88 -16.81
N PRO A 45 -22.32 20.76 -17.31
CA PRO A 45 -23.05 21.72 -16.47
C PRO A 45 -23.77 21.06 -15.28
N PRO A 46 -23.90 21.77 -14.14
CA PRO A 46 -24.60 21.28 -12.95
C PRO A 46 -26.11 21.19 -13.11
N GLU A 47 -26.67 21.99 -14.01
CA GLU A 47 -28.09 22.00 -14.32
C GLU A 47 -28.28 21.58 -15.77
N VAL A 48 -29.43 20.94 -16.05
CA VAL A 48 -29.87 20.73 -17.43
C VAL A 48 -29.99 22.10 -18.13
N PRO A 49 -29.53 22.25 -19.39
CA PRO A 49 -29.68 23.50 -20.11
C PRO A 49 -31.14 23.96 -20.10
N LYS A 50 -31.38 25.21 -19.70
CA LYS A 50 -32.74 25.79 -19.67
C LYS A 50 -33.26 25.93 -21.09
N ILE A 51 -34.31 25.20 -21.43
CA ILE A 51 -34.97 25.30 -22.74
C ILE A 51 -35.82 26.57 -22.77
N ASN A 52 -35.64 27.41 -23.80
CA ASN A 52 -36.45 28.60 -24.00
C ASN A 52 -37.81 28.24 -24.65
N TRP A 53 -38.76 27.78 -23.84
CA TRP A 53 -40.10 27.39 -24.30
C TRP A 53 -40.90 28.54 -24.94
N ALA A 54 -40.62 29.80 -24.57
CA ALA A 54 -41.32 30.97 -25.11
C ALA A 54 -41.01 31.20 -26.60
N GLN A 55 -39.77 30.96 -27.02
CA GLN A 55 -39.39 31.05 -28.42
C GLN A 55 -40.08 29.98 -29.28
N TYR A 56 -40.22 28.76 -28.76
CA TYR A 56 -40.90 27.66 -29.44
C TYR A 56 -42.42 27.86 -29.54
N LYS A 57 -43.04 28.47 -28.53
CA LYS A 57 -44.47 28.83 -28.57
C LYS A 57 -44.78 29.86 -29.66
N ASN A 58 -43.84 30.74 -29.99
CA ASN A 58 -44.03 31.78 -31.01
C ASN A 58 -43.78 31.27 -32.45
N THR A 59 -42.97 30.23 -32.63
CA THR A 59 -42.61 29.71 -33.97
C THR A 59 -43.43 28.51 -34.41
N ILE A 60 -44.02 27.75 -33.47
CA ILE A 60 -44.77 26.53 -33.78
C ILE A 60 -46.26 26.88 -33.92
N PRO A 61 -46.87 26.67 -35.10
CA PRO A 61 -48.27 27.01 -35.35
C PRO A 61 -49.27 26.01 -34.74
N VAL A 62 -48.80 24.87 -34.21
CA VAL A 62 -49.64 23.85 -33.59
C VAL A 62 -49.90 24.19 -32.12
N ALA A 63 -51.11 24.64 -31.83
CA ALA A 63 -51.55 24.97 -30.48
C ALA A 63 -51.47 23.76 -29.53
N GLY A 64 -50.88 23.95 -28.35
CA GLY A 64 -50.82 22.94 -27.27
C GLY A 64 -49.72 21.88 -27.39
N MET A 65 -49.01 21.78 -28.52
CA MET A 65 -47.90 20.82 -28.67
C MET A 65 -46.72 21.16 -27.75
N VAL A 66 -46.32 22.44 -27.70
CA VAL A 66 -45.20 22.91 -26.87
C VAL A 66 -45.50 22.78 -25.37
N ASP A 67 -46.74 23.01 -24.95
CA ASP A 67 -47.17 22.84 -23.56
C ASP A 67 -47.14 21.37 -23.10
N ASN A 68 -47.51 20.43 -23.98
CA ASN A 68 -47.41 19.00 -23.68
C ASN A 68 -45.95 18.55 -23.53
N PHE A 69 -45.04 19.03 -24.39
CA PHE A 69 -43.61 18.73 -24.27
C PHE A 69 -42.96 19.35 -23.04
N GLN A 70 -43.34 20.59 -22.68
CA GLN A 70 -42.87 21.22 -21.45
C GLN A 70 -43.26 20.39 -20.22
N LYS A 71 -44.54 19.97 -20.12
CA LYS A 71 -45.02 19.12 -19.02
C LYS A 71 -44.31 17.79 -18.93
N GLN A 72 -44.09 17.12 -20.08
CA GLN A 72 -43.38 15.83 -20.11
C GLN A 72 -41.90 15.97 -19.75
N PHE A 73 -41.25 17.05 -20.16
CA PHE A 73 -39.85 17.33 -19.83
C PHE A 73 -39.66 17.65 -18.35
N GLU A 74 -40.55 18.44 -17.75
CA GLU A 74 -40.53 18.74 -16.31
C GLU A 74 -40.86 17.50 -15.46
N ALA A 75 -41.68 16.59 -15.96
CA ALA A 75 -41.98 15.32 -15.29
C ALA A 75 -40.86 14.28 -15.37
N LEU A 76 -39.91 14.43 -16.31
CA LEU A 76 -38.80 13.51 -16.47
C LEU A 76 -37.75 13.75 -15.39
N THR A 77 -37.72 12.85 -14.41
CA THR A 77 -36.63 12.79 -13.42
C THR A 77 -35.60 11.78 -13.88
N ILE A 78 -34.33 12.20 -14.00
CA ILE A 78 -33.24 11.28 -14.33
C ILE A 78 -32.76 10.65 -13.01
N PRO A 79 -32.94 9.33 -12.80
CA PRO A 79 -32.50 8.68 -11.57
C PRO A 79 -30.98 8.71 -11.49
N TYR A 80 -30.46 8.98 -10.29
CA TYR A 80 -29.03 8.88 -10.02
C TYR A 80 -28.62 7.40 -10.04
N PRO A 81 -27.45 7.04 -10.60
CA PRO A 81 -27.00 5.65 -10.60
C PRO A 81 -26.87 5.13 -9.17
N ALA A 82 -27.32 3.89 -8.94
CA ALA A 82 -27.15 3.22 -7.66
C ALA A 82 -25.67 2.91 -7.41
N ASP A 83 -25.22 3.10 -6.17
CA ASP A 83 -23.87 2.74 -5.75
C ASP A 83 -23.80 1.23 -5.45
N THR A 84 -22.95 0.53 -6.19
CA THR A 84 -22.73 -0.92 -6.04
C THR A 84 -21.29 -1.28 -5.65
N LEU A 85 -20.41 -0.28 -5.54
CA LEU A 85 -18.98 -0.49 -5.43
C LEU A 85 -18.43 -0.15 -4.04
N THR A 86 -19.08 0.75 -3.29
CA THR A 86 -18.63 1.14 -1.95
C THR A 86 -18.50 -0.06 -1.00
N ALA A 87 -19.47 -0.99 -1.00
CA ALA A 87 -19.41 -2.20 -0.18
C ALA A 87 -18.20 -3.10 -0.51
N LYS A 88 -17.75 -3.14 -1.78
CA LYS A 88 -16.57 -3.93 -2.18
C LYS A 88 -15.28 -3.27 -1.72
N VAL A 89 -15.22 -1.94 -1.76
CA VAL A 89 -14.07 -1.17 -1.27
C VAL A 89 -13.92 -1.34 0.24
N ASP A 90 -15.03 -1.28 0.99
CA ASP A 90 -14.99 -1.48 2.45
C ASP A 90 -14.53 -2.89 2.83
N ALA A 91 -14.94 -3.92 2.07
CA ALA A 91 -14.46 -5.29 2.28
C ALA A 91 -12.95 -5.42 2.03
N GLN A 92 -12.44 -4.83 0.95
CA GLN A 92 -10.99 -4.80 0.67
C GLN A 92 -10.21 -4.04 1.74
N TRP A 93 -10.77 -2.93 2.24
CA TRP A 93 -10.16 -2.16 3.32
C TRP A 93 -10.04 -2.97 4.61
N ALA A 94 -11.07 -3.74 4.97
CA ALA A 94 -11.04 -4.60 6.15
C ALA A 94 -9.95 -5.68 6.08
N GLU A 95 -9.76 -6.29 4.91
CA GLU A 95 -8.71 -7.29 4.69
C GLU A 95 -7.31 -6.69 4.78
N ILE A 96 -7.10 -5.54 4.12
CA ILE A 96 -5.82 -4.83 4.17
C ILE A 96 -5.51 -4.39 5.60
N LYS A 97 -6.49 -3.89 6.35
CA LYS A 97 -6.30 -3.48 7.75
C LYS A 97 -5.74 -4.61 8.61
N LYS A 98 -6.25 -5.84 8.44
CA LYS A 98 -5.74 -7.03 9.14
C LYS A 98 -4.29 -7.32 8.79
N SER A 99 -3.91 -7.21 7.51
CA SER A 99 -2.52 -7.39 7.09
C SER A 99 -1.58 -6.33 7.66
N ILE A 100 -2.04 -5.08 7.76
CA ILE A 100 -1.29 -3.97 8.37
C ILE A 100 -1.07 -4.24 9.87
N GLU A 101 -2.11 -4.63 10.60
CA GLU A 101 -2.01 -4.95 12.02
C GLU A 101 -1.03 -6.10 12.27
N ALA A 102 -1.06 -7.15 11.45
CA ALA A 102 -0.10 -8.24 11.52
C ALA A 102 1.34 -7.76 11.28
N PHE A 103 1.57 -6.97 10.23
CA PHE A 103 2.89 -6.41 9.90
C PHE A 103 3.45 -5.51 11.01
N VAL A 104 2.60 -4.68 11.62
CA VAL A 104 3.01 -3.81 12.75
C VAL A 104 3.46 -4.65 13.95
N ASN A 105 2.71 -5.72 14.27
CA ASN A 105 3.06 -6.61 15.38
C ASN A 105 4.39 -7.34 15.13
N GLU A 106 4.59 -7.89 13.93
CA GLU A 106 5.84 -8.55 13.53
C GLU A 106 7.03 -7.59 13.54
N SER A 107 6.83 -6.37 13.04
CA SER A 107 7.85 -5.33 13.03
C SER A 107 8.24 -4.92 14.45
N ASN A 108 7.27 -4.74 15.36
CA ASN A 108 7.55 -4.41 16.76
C ASN A 108 8.29 -5.54 17.49
N ALA A 109 7.94 -6.81 17.23
CA ALA A 109 8.65 -7.97 17.78
C ALA A 109 10.11 -8.03 17.28
N SER A 110 10.32 -7.75 15.99
CA SER A 110 11.65 -7.66 15.39
C SER A 110 12.47 -6.53 16.01
N ILE A 111 11.88 -5.34 16.15
CA ILE A 111 12.52 -4.18 16.80
C ILE A 111 12.96 -4.53 18.23
N ALA A 112 12.10 -5.19 19.02
CA ALA A 112 12.45 -5.61 20.37
C ALA A 112 13.64 -6.58 20.39
N THR A 113 13.67 -7.54 19.44
CA THR A 113 14.77 -8.49 19.29
C THR A 113 16.08 -7.77 18.93
N TYR A 114 16.04 -6.87 17.95
CA TYR A 114 17.21 -6.09 17.54
C TYR A 114 17.70 -5.13 18.64
N GLN A 115 16.79 -4.53 19.42
CA GLN A 115 17.17 -3.70 20.56
C GLN A 115 17.91 -4.51 21.64
N LYS A 116 17.45 -5.75 21.90
CA LYS A 116 18.15 -6.67 22.81
C LYS A 116 19.55 -7.00 22.30
N GLN A 117 19.69 -7.36 21.03
CA GLN A 117 20.99 -7.63 20.41
C GLN A 117 21.93 -6.41 20.44
N ILE A 118 21.41 -5.20 20.19
CA ILE A 118 22.19 -3.96 20.30
C ILE A 118 22.66 -3.74 21.74
N SER A 119 21.80 -4.01 22.73
CA SER A 119 22.16 -3.86 24.14
C SER A 119 23.24 -4.87 24.57
N GLU A 120 23.12 -6.12 24.13
CA GLU A 120 24.12 -7.17 24.35
C GLU A 120 25.45 -6.78 23.69
N THR A 121 25.41 -6.34 22.43
CA THR A 121 26.60 -5.91 21.69
C THR A 121 27.29 -4.70 22.33
N LYS A 122 26.52 -3.76 22.89
CA LYS A 122 27.06 -2.59 23.61
C LYS A 122 27.63 -2.95 24.98
N ALA A 123 27.15 -4.03 25.59
CA ALA A 123 27.64 -4.50 26.88
C ALA A 123 28.96 -5.29 26.74
N LEU A 124 29.28 -5.77 25.53
CA LEU A 124 30.55 -6.43 25.25
C LEU A 124 31.72 -5.46 25.41
N LEU A 125 32.80 -5.99 25.99
CA LEU A 125 34.07 -5.30 26.07
C LEU A 125 34.60 -5.05 24.63
N PRO A 126 35.33 -3.94 24.38
CA PRO A 126 36.03 -3.77 23.12
C PRO A 126 36.89 -4.99 22.79
N PHE A 127 36.83 -5.45 21.54
CA PHE A 127 37.51 -6.67 21.10
C PHE A 127 39.01 -6.68 21.40
N ASP A 128 39.69 -5.52 21.37
CA ASP A 128 41.13 -5.40 21.68
C ASP A 128 41.48 -5.74 23.14
N GLN A 129 40.48 -5.73 24.04
CA GLN A 129 40.64 -6.01 25.47
C GLN A 129 39.97 -7.32 25.89
N MET A 130 39.30 -8.01 24.97
CA MET A 130 38.54 -9.24 25.25
C MET A 130 39.48 -10.44 25.36
N THR A 131 39.38 -11.19 26.45
CA THR A 131 40.16 -12.43 26.63
C THR A 131 39.48 -13.61 25.92
N MET A 132 40.21 -14.70 25.68
CA MET A 132 39.66 -15.90 25.05
C MET A 132 38.60 -16.57 25.93
N GLU A 133 38.70 -16.41 27.24
CA GLU A 133 37.70 -16.83 28.22
C GLU A 133 36.42 -15.99 28.08
N ASP A 134 36.52 -14.66 27.93
CA ASP A 134 35.36 -13.78 27.70
C ASP A 134 34.68 -14.07 26.35
N VAL A 135 35.46 -14.42 25.31
CA VAL A 135 34.94 -14.87 24.01
C VAL A 135 34.11 -16.14 24.19
N ARG A 136 34.58 -17.08 25.01
CA ARG A 136 33.88 -18.33 25.30
C ARG A 136 32.55 -18.11 26.01
N ASP A 137 32.52 -17.19 26.98
CA ASP A 137 31.30 -16.88 27.73
C ASP A 137 30.28 -16.11 26.88
N SER A 138 30.76 -15.21 26.03
CA SER A 138 29.91 -14.36 25.17
C SER A 138 29.44 -15.08 23.90
N TYR A 139 30.29 -15.95 23.34
CA TYR A 139 30.10 -16.65 22.07
C TYR A 139 30.47 -18.13 22.18
N PRO A 140 29.72 -18.92 22.96
CA PRO A 140 30.03 -20.34 23.20
C PRO A 140 29.95 -21.20 21.92
N GLU A 141 29.25 -20.74 20.88
CA GLU A 141 29.18 -21.43 19.58
C GLU A 141 30.45 -21.27 18.74
N LEU A 142 31.21 -20.20 18.94
CA LEU A 142 32.46 -19.91 18.21
C LEU A 142 33.70 -20.37 18.95
N ALA A 143 33.59 -20.54 20.28
CA ALA A 143 34.70 -20.94 21.11
C ALA A 143 35.05 -22.42 20.94
N LEU A 144 36.34 -22.73 21.01
CA LEU A 144 36.83 -24.11 21.03
C LEU A 144 36.41 -24.78 22.33
N ASP A 145 35.55 -25.79 22.24
CA ASP A 145 35.18 -26.65 23.36
C ASP A 145 35.51 -28.12 23.06
N PRO A 146 36.77 -28.54 23.28
CA PRO A 146 37.20 -29.91 22.97
C PRO A 146 36.48 -30.99 23.79
N LEU A 147 35.82 -30.63 24.90
CA LEU A 147 35.15 -31.57 25.80
C LEU A 147 33.73 -31.89 25.29
N ASN A 148 32.98 -30.88 24.87
CA ASN A 148 31.58 -31.04 24.44
C ASN A 148 31.41 -31.06 22.92
N LYS A 149 32.27 -30.36 22.17
CA LYS A 149 32.22 -30.21 20.70
C LYS A 149 33.64 -30.41 20.12
N PRO A 150 34.14 -31.66 20.05
CA PRO A 150 35.47 -31.93 19.51
C PRO A 150 35.52 -31.56 18.02
N THR A 151 36.44 -30.68 17.67
CA THR A 151 36.70 -30.25 16.28
C THR A 151 38.08 -30.73 15.85
N PHE A 152 38.23 -31.04 14.56
CA PHE A 152 39.52 -31.43 14.00
C PHE A 152 40.42 -30.20 13.82
N TRP A 153 41.70 -30.33 14.19
CA TRP A 153 42.73 -29.34 13.88
C TRP A 153 42.81 -29.15 12.35
N PRO A 154 42.87 -27.93 11.79
CA PRO A 154 43.19 -26.62 12.39
C PRO A 154 41.98 -25.84 12.93
N HIS A 155 40.87 -26.51 13.22
CA HIS A 155 39.63 -25.95 13.75
C HIS A 155 38.98 -24.89 12.86
N THR A 156 39.34 -24.87 11.58
CA THR A 156 38.64 -24.09 10.56
C THR A 156 37.33 -24.79 10.19
N PRO A 157 36.27 -24.03 9.86
CA PRO A 157 35.00 -24.61 9.43
C PRO A 157 35.16 -25.61 8.27
N ASP A 158 36.03 -25.30 7.29
CA ASP A 158 36.23 -26.11 6.08
C ASP A 158 36.76 -27.53 6.33
N GLU A 159 37.46 -27.74 7.44
CA GLU A 159 38.09 -29.02 7.79
C GLU A 159 37.25 -29.84 8.78
N GLN A 160 36.06 -29.33 9.18
CA GLN A 160 35.14 -30.07 10.05
C GLN A 160 34.27 -31.04 9.24
N GLU A 161 33.98 -32.19 9.82
CA GLU A 161 33.06 -33.16 9.22
C GLU A 161 31.66 -32.55 9.07
N GLY A 162 31.11 -32.59 7.85
CA GLY A 162 29.80 -32.02 7.54
C GLY A 162 29.80 -30.54 7.16
N TYR A 163 30.97 -29.92 6.98
CA TYR A 163 31.04 -28.58 6.41
C TYR A 163 30.40 -28.53 5.03
N VAL A 164 29.50 -27.58 4.84
CA VAL A 164 28.96 -27.25 3.52
C VAL A 164 29.35 -25.83 3.19
N ASP A 165 30.10 -25.68 2.10
CA ASP A 165 30.52 -24.41 1.56
C ASP A 165 29.29 -23.51 1.32
N PRO A 166 29.15 -22.40 2.09
CA PRO A 166 27.95 -21.56 2.04
C PRO A 166 27.77 -20.92 0.65
N GLU A 167 28.84 -20.72 -0.12
CA GLU A 167 28.78 -20.17 -1.48
C GLU A 167 28.24 -21.20 -2.49
N LYS A 168 28.55 -22.50 -2.32
CA LYS A 168 28.01 -23.57 -3.16
C LYS A 168 26.55 -23.89 -2.85
N GLN A 169 26.14 -23.81 -1.59
CA GLN A 169 24.72 -23.97 -1.22
C GLN A 169 23.84 -22.88 -1.85
N ALA A 170 24.29 -21.62 -1.84
CA ALA A 170 23.56 -20.50 -2.43
C ALA A 170 23.36 -20.61 -3.96
N GLN A 171 24.29 -21.26 -4.68
CA GLN A 171 24.19 -21.46 -6.13
C GLN A 171 23.23 -22.58 -6.55
N SER A 172 22.94 -23.53 -5.66
CA SER A 172 22.07 -24.68 -5.94
C SER A 172 20.57 -24.42 -5.72
N ALA A 173 20.22 -23.26 -5.13
CA ALA A 173 18.85 -22.87 -4.81
C ALA A 173 18.22 -21.91 -5.86
N HIS A 174 18.85 -21.78 -7.04
CA HIS A 174 18.37 -21.00 -8.18
C HIS A 174 17.99 -21.88 -9.38
#